data_AF-A0A916LJ97-F1
#
_entry.id   AF-A0A916LJ97-F1
#
_cell.length_a   1.000
_cell.length_b   1.000
_cell.length_c   1.000
_cell.angle_alpha   90.00
_cell.angle_beta   90.00
_cell.angle_gamma   90.00
#
_symmetry.space_group_name_H-M   'P 1'
#
loop_
_entity.id
_entity.type
_entity.pdbx_description
1 polymer ?
#
loop_
_entity_poly.entity_id
_entity_poly.type
_entity_poly.pdbx_seq_one_letter_code
_entity_poly.pdbx_strand_id
1 'polypeptide(L)'
;MRRLIVLSGVFLLLVEFALAQTWQLVYKNKGVGTKDTIIAQLGPGRSVLVTDVNKDGIKEVYTTAYVGHKVIQFTVAGNDSVELTYIFPDQPSAYYSEPRDIEVGDLDGDGKLEIIYPVGRLKTDFTNHVNQRGYQVWEWNPSENKFDGPYVIIPDTGMTRFRPENFVVDDVDGDGKQELIHFEFAFGGASDGVYIISVEGDFESGFATVVKEAYFPTHSFAVIDGVERNMAVVSGTVADVDGDGKKEIWFMGNNLVGNETPVWFIKAVGPNTYEADTNKIVVLQSANSYPLKAVAKGDFDANGKDEVYFSFFRAVTTTESVPNTVYVIGNLDNVDNFDSTKVKVIYSDTTDRMFYLFNLQNVGNRYLVLGGYYVVYEAEFQGGSPLEPTSWAVSKIIDYDPVDSAAGAGWSGGIWRTGATNDLDGDGKPEIILFLQGITDSLNKYSENKVLRIYEKTVTGLKEWTVITPDDYELYQNYPNPFNPTTNISFYLPVDKKISLIIYDIAGREVVKLIDEQEFPKGKHTIVWDGKDKKWETCGKRNLLLQT
;
A
#
# COMPACT_ATOMS: atom_id res chain seq x y z
N MET A 1 -59.87 14.04 30.59
CA MET A 1 -59.70 12.59 30.78
C MET A 1 -59.68 11.95 29.39
N ARG A 2 -58.53 11.38 28.95
CA ARG A 2 -58.31 10.30 27.91
C ARG A 2 -59.03 10.45 26.54
N ARG A 3 -58.48 10.24 25.33
CA ARG A 3 -57.28 9.65 24.66
C ARG A 3 -57.31 10.18 23.18
N LEU A 4 -56.21 10.49 22.48
CA LEU A 4 -55.32 9.63 21.65
C LEU A 4 -56.11 8.70 20.68
N ILE A 5 -55.88 8.47 19.36
CA ILE A 5 -54.72 8.48 18.44
C ILE A 5 -55.21 8.67 16.98
N VAL A 6 -54.33 9.31 16.20
CA VAL A 6 -54.01 9.32 14.74
C VAL A 6 -54.59 8.23 13.80
N LEU A 7 -55.18 8.68 12.67
CA LEU A 7 -55.41 8.01 11.36
C LEU A 7 -54.05 7.84 10.62
N SER A 8 -53.72 6.87 9.77
CA SER A 8 -54.46 6.04 8.80
C SER A 8 -53.43 5.24 7.99
N GLY A 9 -53.86 4.12 7.38
CA GLY A 9 -53.34 3.68 6.08
C GLY A 9 -52.42 2.46 6.09
N VAL A 10 -53.00 1.26 6.08
CA VAL A 10 -52.33 0.02 5.68
C VAL A 10 -52.42 -0.08 4.15
N PHE A 11 -51.27 -0.10 3.46
CA PHE A 11 -51.17 -0.40 2.04
C PHE A 11 -50.71 -1.85 1.85
N LEU A 12 -51.41 -2.57 0.97
CA LEU A 12 -50.94 -3.81 0.34
C LEU A 12 -49.68 -3.51 -0.49
N LEU A 13 -48.70 -4.41 -0.46
CA LEU A 13 -47.85 -4.69 -1.61
C LEU A 13 -47.40 -6.16 -1.58
N LEU A 14 -47.78 -6.85 -2.66
CA LEU A 14 -47.39 -8.19 -3.04
C LEU A 14 -46.31 -8.05 -4.13
N VAL A 15 -45.38 -9.01 -4.16
CA VAL A 15 -44.57 -9.46 -5.32
C VAL A 15 -43.30 -8.64 -5.62
N GLU A 16 -42.16 -9.27 -5.32
CA GLU A 16 -41.02 -9.61 -6.20
C GLU A 16 -39.67 -9.53 -5.45
N PHE A 17 -39.39 -10.55 -4.62
CA PHE A 17 -38.02 -10.94 -4.29
C PHE A 17 -37.48 -11.71 -5.50
N ALA A 18 -36.71 -11.04 -6.35
CA ALA A 18 -35.70 -11.59 -7.28
C ALA A 18 -35.57 -10.67 -8.50
N LEU A 19 -34.91 -9.53 -8.32
CA LEU A 19 -34.11 -8.93 -9.39
C LEU A 19 -32.83 -8.43 -8.72
N ALA A 20 -31.70 -8.97 -9.18
CA ALA A 20 -30.38 -8.56 -8.79
C ALA A 20 -30.28 -7.03 -8.82
N GLN A 21 -30.16 -6.39 -7.66
CA GLN A 21 -29.67 -5.03 -7.62
C GLN A 21 -28.19 -5.11 -7.99
N THR A 22 -27.89 -4.80 -9.25
CA THR A 22 -26.55 -4.38 -9.63
C THR A 22 -26.17 -3.20 -8.74
N TRP A 23 -25.23 -3.43 -7.82
CA TRP A 23 -24.67 -2.44 -6.93
C TRP A 23 -24.10 -1.29 -7.76
N GLN A 24 -24.70 -0.11 -7.68
CA GLN A 24 -24.20 1.12 -8.30
C GLN A 24 -24.42 2.24 -7.28
N LEU A 25 -23.70 2.19 -6.15
CA LEU A 25 -23.63 3.35 -5.27
C LEU A 25 -22.36 4.12 -5.57
N VAL A 26 -22.57 5.28 -6.18
CA VAL A 26 -21.51 6.23 -6.50
C VAL A 26 -21.38 7.21 -5.34
N TYR A 27 -20.35 7.06 -4.50
CA TYR A 27 -19.97 8.12 -3.56
C TYR A 27 -19.42 9.31 -4.37
N LYS A 28 -20.12 10.45 -4.34
CA LYS A 28 -19.64 11.73 -4.86
C LYS A 28 -19.15 12.59 -3.71
N ASN A 29 -17.86 12.91 -3.69
CA ASN A 29 -17.30 13.84 -2.70
C ASN A 29 -17.98 15.22 -2.84
N LYS A 30 -18.50 15.77 -1.73
CA LYS A 30 -19.10 17.12 -1.66
C LYS A 30 -18.31 18.12 -0.82
N GLY A 31 -17.07 17.81 -0.44
CA GLY A 31 -16.29 18.71 0.40
C GLY A 31 -14.80 18.40 0.44
N VAL A 32 -14.03 19.17 -0.32
CA VAL A 32 -12.60 19.39 -0.07
C VAL A 32 -12.51 20.36 1.11
N GLY A 33 -12.07 19.93 2.29
CA GLY A 33 -12.01 20.83 3.46
C GLY A 33 -11.70 20.23 4.84
N THR A 34 -11.68 18.91 5.03
CA THR A 34 -11.12 18.31 6.26
C THR A 34 -9.59 18.24 6.13
N LYS A 35 -8.88 18.84 7.08
CA LYS A 35 -7.42 18.90 7.10
C LYS A 35 -6.86 17.62 7.73
N ASP A 36 -6.25 16.76 6.94
CA ASP A 36 -5.32 15.75 7.47
C ASP A 36 -3.92 16.38 7.50
N THR A 37 -3.59 17.00 8.64
CA THR A 37 -2.42 17.88 8.80
C THR A 37 -1.09 17.16 8.63
N ILE A 38 -1.01 15.88 9.01
CA ILE A 38 0.25 15.13 8.93
C ILE A 38 0.60 14.71 7.51
N ILE A 39 -0.36 14.23 6.72
CA ILE A 39 -0.07 13.76 5.36
C ILE A 39 0.28 14.95 4.45
N ALA A 40 -0.25 16.14 4.76
CA ALA A 40 0.22 17.38 4.14
C ALA A 40 1.72 17.64 4.41
N GLN A 41 2.21 17.39 5.63
CA GLN A 41 3.61 17.57 6.03
C GLN A 41 4.55 16.48 5.49
N LEU A 42 4.09 15.22 5.45
CA LEU A 42 4.88 14.07 4.98
C LEU A 42 4.81 13.87 3.45
N GLY A 43 3.93 14.61 2.78
CA GLY A 43 3.85 14.64 1.34
C GLY A 43 3.19 13.41 0.71
N PRO A 44 3.18 13.35 -0.64
CA PRO A 44 2.51 12.27 -1.35
C PRO A 44 3.25 10.94 -1.20
N GLY A 45 2.49 9.85 -1.38
CA GLY A 45 2.99 8.49 -1.48
C GLY A 45 2.59 7.84 -2.80
N ARG A 46 3.11 6.63 -3.03
CA ARG A 46 2.87 5.79 -4.20
C ARG A 46 2.70 4.31 -3.88
N SER A 47 2.67 3.90 -2.61
CA SER A 47 2.28 2.53 -2.26
C SER A 47 1.72 2.48 -0.86
N VAL A 48 0.92 1.44 -0.64
CA VAL A 48 0.34 1.05 0.63
C VAL A 48 0.50 -0.45 0.79
N LEU A 49 0.84 -0.87 1.99
CA LEU A 49 0.94 -2.27 2.39
C LEU A 49 0.12 -2.43 3.68
N VAL A 50 -0.65 -3.51 3.77
CA VAL A 50 -1.37 -3.88 4.98
C VAL A 50 -0.84 -5.22 5.44
N THR A 51 -0.29 -5.28 6.65
CA THR A 51 0.28 -6.51 7.21
C THR A 51 0.40 -6.36 8.73
N ASP A 52 0.51 -7.49 9.44
CA ASP A 52 0.81 -7.55 10.87
C ASP A 52 2.30 -7.92 11.00
N VAL A 53 3.17 -6.91 11.06
CA VAL A 53 4.63 -7.12 11.09
C VAL A 53 5.07 -7.62 12.46
N ASN A 54 4.49 -7.05 13.53
CA ASN A 54 4.88 -7.34 14.89
C ASN A 54 4.28 -8.65 15.43
N LYS A 55 3.35 -9.26 14.68
CA LYS A 55 2.64 -10.51 14.97
C LYS A 55 1.80 -10.43 16.25
N ASP A 56 1.23 -9.26 16.54
CA ASP A 56 0.36 -9.04 17.70
C ASP A 56 -1.13 -9.33 17.42
N GLY A 57 -1.48 -9.63 16.16
CA GLY A 57 -2.83 -9.89 15.70
C GLY A 57 -3.58 -8.65 15.22
N ILE A 58 -2.98 -7.46 15.31
CA ILE A 58 -3.51 -6.19 14.80
C ILE A 58 -2.74 -5.84 13.52
N LYS A 59 -3.47 -5.69 12.42
CA LYS A 59 -2.86 -5.28 11.15
C LYS A 59 -2.47 -3.81 11.21
N GLU A 60 -1.33 -3.49 10.62
CA GLU A 60 -0.90 -2.12 10.38
C GLU A 60 -0.98 -1.76 8.90
N VAL A 61 -1.12 -0.46 8.65
CA VAL A 61 -1.13 0.15 7.33
C VAL A 61 0.16 0.94 7.15
N TYR A 62 1.02 0.47 6.25
CA TYR A 62 2.27 1.12 5.87
C TYR A 62 2.09 1.88 4.58
N THR A 63 2.65 3.09 4.52
CA THR A 63 2.46 3.98 3.39
C THR A 63 3.74 4.71 3.04
N THR A 64 4.06 4.82 1.76
CA THR A 64 5.25 5.56 1.31
C THR A 64 5.06 7.07 1.48
N ALA A 65 6.13 7.79 1.76
CA ALA A 65 6.17 9.24 1.79
C ALA A 65 7.38 9.77 1.03
N TYR A 66 7.11 10.56 -0.01
CA TYR A 66 8.15 11.18 -0.82
C TYR A 66 8.96 12.24 -0.06
N VAL A 67 8.36 12.93 0.92
CA VAL A 67 9.11 13.84 1.78
C VAL A 67 9.90 13.01 2.78
N GLY A 68 11.22 13.16 2.74
CA GLY A 68 12.12 12.37 3.58
C GLY A 68 12.35 10.94 3.06
N HIS A 69 11.75 10.53 1.94
CA HIS A 69 12.00 9.23 1.30
C HIS A 69 11.83 8.04 2.25
N LYS A 70 10.66 7.96 2.88
CA LYS A 70 10.42 7.07 4.02
C LYS A 70 9.08 6.37 3.93
N VAL A 71 8.80 5.57 4.95
CA VAL A 71 7.52 4.90 5.19
C VAL A 71 6.87 5.46 6.46
N ILE A 72 5.54 5.42 6.51
CA ILE A 72 4.73 5.82 7.65
C ILE A 72 3.85 4.64 8.03
N GLN A 73 3.78 4.32 9.31
CA GLN A 73 2.92 3.28 9.86
C GLN A 73 1.72 3.89 10.56
N PHE A 74 0.56 3.33 10.26
CA PHE A 74 -0.69 3.53 10.99
C PHE A 74 -1.14 2.19 11.57
N THR A 75 -1.62 2.19 12.81
CA THR A 75 -2.11 0.98 13.49
C THR A 75 -3.59 1.15 13.78
N VAL A 76 -4.37 0.08 13.69
CA VAL A 76 -5.79 0.11 14.07
C VAL A 76 -5.92 0.51 15.54
N ALA A 77 -6.67 1.59 15.81
CA ALA A 77 -6.79 2.20 17.13
C ALA A 77 -8.19 2.03 17.76
N GLY A 78 -9.07 1.33 17.06
CA GLY A 78 -10.47 1.11 17.43
C GLY A 78 -11.32 0.84 16.19
N ASN A 79 -12.63 0.69 16.38
CA ASN A 79 -13.57 0.45 15.27
C ASN A 79 -13.56 1.61 14.28
N ASP A 80 -13.31 1.32 13.01
CA ASP A 80 -13.19 2.30 11.93
C ASP A 80 -12.16 3.42 12.18
N SER A 81 -11.06 3.12 12.86
CA SER A 81 -10.03 4.13 13.12
C SER A 81 -8.62 3.57 13.08
N VAL A 82 -7.71 4.35 12.49
CA VAL A 82 -6.27 4.10 12.52
C VAL A 82 -5.55 5.27 13.17
N GLU A 83 -4.44 5.01 13.82
CA GLU A 83 -3.58 6.00 14.45
C GLU A 83 -2.17 5.95 13.85
N LEU A 84 -1.59 7.12 13.55
CA LEU A 84 -0.17 7.22 13.23
C LEU A 84 0.65 6.80 14.45
N THR A 85 1.41 5.73 14.30
CA THR A 85 2.16 5.11 15.40
C THR A 85 3.66 5.15 15.19
N TYR A 86 4.13 5.14 13.94
CA TYR A 86 5.55 5.20 13.63
C TYR A 86 5.85 5.93 12.33
N ILE A 87 6.95 6.67 12.31
CA ILE A 87 7.49 7.32 11.11
C ILE A 87 8.92 6.83 10.95
N PHE A 88 9.20 6.16 9.84
CA PHE A 88 10.55 5.69 9.56
C PHE A 88 11.50 6.88 9.35
N PRO A 89 12.77 6.77 9.76
CA PRO A 89 13.76 7.84 9.57
C PRO A 89 13.91 8.28 8.11
N ASP A 90 14.22 9.56 7.91
CA ASP A 90 14.49 10.13 6.58
C ASP A 90 15.67 9.40 5.90
N GLN A 91 15.53 9.15 4.60
CA GLN A 91 16.54 8.48 3.80
C GLN A 91 17.15 9.41 2.75
N PRO A 92 18.44 9.25 2.43
CA PRO A 92 19.07 10.04 1.39
C PRO A 92 18.58 9.59 0.00
N SER A 93 17.80 10.42 -0.68
CA SER A 93 17.56 10.27 -2.13
C SER A 93 17.79 11.60 -2.86
N ALA A 94 18.29 11.50 -4.09
CA ALA A 94 18.36 12.62 -5.01
C ALA A 94 17.04 12.83 -5.79
N TYR A 95 16.05 11.95 -5.60
CA TYR A 95 14.80 11.97 -6.35
C TYR A 95 13.58 12.19 -5.47
N TYR A 96 12.79 13.20 -5.82
CA TYR A 96 11.60 13.58 -5.07
C TYR A 96 10.45 12.55 -5.09
N SER A 97 10.52 11.45 -5.84
CA SER A 97 9.37 10.55 -6.09
C SER A 97 9.65 9.09 -5.67
N GLU A 98 10.31 8.94 -4.53
CA GLU A 98 10.67 7.68 -3.87
C GLU A 98 10.39 7.77 -2.37
N PRO A 99 10.10 6.65 -1.69
CA PRO A 99 9.96 5.28 -2.22
C PRO A 99 8.71 5.10 -3.07
N ARG A 100 8.78 4.20 -4.06
CA ARG A 100 7.66 3.91 -4.97
C ARG A 100 6.85 2.69 -4.59
N ASP A 101 7.44 1.82 -3.77
CA ASP A 101 6.82 0.60 -3.32
C ASP A 101 7.27 0.19 -1.92
N ILE A 102 6.50 -0.70 -1.28
CA ILE A 102 6.79 -1.30 0.03
C ILE A 102 6.37 -2.75 -0.06
N GLU A 103 7.23 -3.65 0.41
CA GLU A 103 6.91 -5.06 0.59
C GLU A 103 7.38 -5.50 1.99
N VAL A 104 6.89 -6.66 2.42
CA VAL A 104 7.28 -7.31 3.69
C VAL A 104 7.74 -8.73 3.39
N GLY A 105 8.72 -9.23 4.14
CA GLY A 105 9.19 -10.59 4.04
C GLY A 105 10.04 -10.98 5.25
N ASP A 106 10.53 -12.21 5.24
CA ASP A 106 11.50 -12.79 6.17
C ASP A 106 12.72 -13.18 5.33
N LEU A 107 13.54 -12.19 4.98
CA LEU A 107 14.61 -12.29 3.99
C LEU A 107 15.82 -13.06 4.51
N ASP A 108 16.10 -12.99 5.81
CA ASP A 108 17.21 -13.70 6.44
C ASP A 108 16.78 -14.98 7.17
N GLY A 109 15.48 -15.29 7.19
CA GLY A 109 14.91 -16.57 7.59
C GLY A 109 14.91 -16.79 9.10
N ASP A 110 14.93 -15.72 9.88
CA ASP A 110 14.95 -15.77 11.34
C ASP A 110 13.54 -15.82 11.96
N GLY A 111 12.50 -15.67 11.13
CA GLY A 111 11.10 -15.71 11.52
C GLY A 111 10.55 -14.35 11.97
N LYS A 112 11.32 -13.28 11.94
CA LYS A 112 10.83 -11.90 12.04
C LYS A 112 10.47 -11.41 10.64
N LEU A 113 9.86 -10.23 10.60
CA LEU A 113 9.42 -9.64 9.33
C LEU A 113 10.13 -8.31 9.16
N GLU A 114 10.56 -8.05 7.92
CA GLU A 114 11.21 -6.82 7.53
C GLU A 114 10.31 -5.98 6.65
N ILE A 115 10.21 -4.69 6.96
CA ILE A 115 9.67 -3.69 6.04
C ILE A 115 10.76 -3.28 5.06
N ILE A 116 10.48 -3.47 3.77
CA ILE A 116 11.44 -3.27 2.69
C ILE A 116 10.92 -2.20 1.73
N TYR A 117 11.76 -1.23 1.36
CA TYR A 117 11.39 -0.22 0.36
C TYR A 117 12.60 0.40 -0.38
N PRO A 118 12.47 0.75 -1.66
CA PRO A 118 13.58 1.26 -2.48
C PRO A 118 13.86 2.75 -2.25
N VAL A 119 15.14 3.12 -2.18
CA VAL A 119 15.62 4.50 -2.09
C VAL A 119 16.82 4.74 -3.00
N GLY A 120 16.87 5.90 -3.66
CA GLY A 120 17.99 6.40 -4.46
C GLY A 120 17.89 5.95 -5.91
N ARG A 121 18.52 6.67 -6.86
CA ARG A 121 18.36 6.36 -8.30
C ARG A 121 19.59 6.27 -9.15
N LEU A 122 20.55 7.20 -9.09
CA LEU A 122 21.75 7.10 -9.93
C LEU A 122 23.00 6.92 -9.09
N LYS A 123 23.93 6.10 -9.59
CA LYS A 123 25.26 5.94 -8.98
C LYS A 123 26.01 7.26 -8.87
N THR A 124 25.82 8.15 -9.85
CA THR A 124 26.49 9.46 -9.90
C THR A 124 25.98 10.42 -8.86
N ASP A 125 24.72 10.31 -8.45
CA ASP A 125 24.17 11.13 -7.37
C ASP A 125 24.84 10.77 -6.02
N PHE A 126 25.28 9.51 -5.91
CA PHE A 126 25.99 8.95 -4.77
C PHE A 126 27.39 8.46 -5.16
N THR A 127 28.14 9.32 -5.86
CA THR A 127 29.51 9.01 -6.30
C THR A 127 30.34 8.70 -5.06
N ASN A 128 30.73 7.43 -4.87
CA ASN A 128 31.45 6.85 -3.71
C ASN A 128 30.61 6.36 -2.52
N HIS A 129 29.28 6.37 -2.62
CA HIS A 129 28.39 5.91 -1.55
C HIS A 129 27.34 4.92 -2.07
N VAL A 130 27.80 3.78 -2.62
CA VAL A 130 26.90 2.77 -3.20
C VAL A 130 25.86 2.24 -2.21
N ASN A 131 26.14 2.28 -0.90
CA ASN A 131 25.23 1.85 0.17
C ASN A 131 24.16 2.90 0.53
N GLN A 132 24.09 4.03 -0.18
CA GLN A 132 23.03 5.05 -0.01
C GLN A 132 21.97 4.96 -1.12
N ARG A 133 21.94 3.84 -1.83
CA ARG A 133 20.93 3.47 -2.82
C ARG A 133 20.62 1.99 -2.67
N GLY A 134 19.44 1.57 -3.09
CA GLY A 134 18.98 0.20 -2.95
C GLY A 134 17.75 0.12 -2.05
N TYR A 135 17.44 -1.08 -1.59
CA TYR A 135 16.35 -1.32 -0.67
C TYR A 135 16.80 -1.03 0.76
N GLN A 136 16.03 -0.20 1.47
CA GLN A 136 16.10 -0.07 2.92
C GLN A 136 15.29 -1.21 3.52
N VAL A 137 15.89 -1.92 4.46
CA VAL A 137 15.31 -3.07 5.15
C VAL A 137 15.28 -2.75 6.63
N TRP A 138 14.11 -2.89 7.24
CA TRP A 138 13.88 -2.60 8.65
C TRP A 138 13.23 -3.79 9.32
N GLU A 139 13.97 -4.41 10.23
CA GLU A 139 13.53 -5.62 10.91
C GLU A 139 12.79 -5.27 12.20
N TRP A 140 11.67 -5.95 12.46
CA TRP A 140 10.95 -5.77 13.71
C TRP A 140 11.68 -6.45 14.88
N ASN A 141 12.09 -5.67 15.89
CA ASN A 141 12.66 -6.18 17.13
C ASN A 141 11.58 -6.26 18.22
N PRO A 142 11.04 -7.46 18.53
CA PRO A 142 9.99 -7.61 19.53
C PRO A 142 10.48 -7.37 20.97
N SER A 143 11.79 -7.47 21.24
CA SER A 143 12.33 -7.27 22.58
C SER A 143 12.41 -5.79 22.97
N GLU A 144 12.56 -4.91 21.98
CA GLU A 144 12.62 -3.46 22.17
C GLU A 144 11.36 -2.72 21.64
N ASN A 145 10.43 -3.46 21.04
CA ASN A 145 9.18 -2.93 20.47
C ASN A 145 9.43 -1.77 19.48
N LYS A 146 10.38 -2.00 18.56
CA LYS A 146 10.83 -1.02 17.57
C LYS A 146 11.36 -1.72 16.33
N PHE A 147 11.65 -0.95 15.28
CA PHE A 147 12.39 -1.43 14.11
C PHE A 147 13.91 -1.19 14.27
N ASP A 148 14.71 -2.21 13.96
CA ASP A 148 16.15 -2.09 13.77
C ASP A 148 16.48 -1.85 12.28
N GLY A 149 17.59 -1.15 12.00
CA GLY A 149 18.01 -0.77 10.64
C GLY A 149 18.26 0.74 10.44
N PRO A 150 18.30 1.21 9.17
CA PRO A 150 18.08 0.41 7.97
C PRO A 150 19.30 -0.46 7.64
N TYR A 151 19.05 -1.70 7.26
CA TYR A 151 19.98 -2.49 6.46
C TYR A 151 19.78 -2.14 4.99
N VAL A 152 20.80 -2.34 4.15
CA VAL A 152 20.74 -1.93 2.73
C VAL A 152 21.03 -3.11 1.82
N ILE A 153 20.07 -3.45 0.95
CA ILE A 153 20.24 -4.42 -0.13
C ILE A 153 20.44 -3.68 -1.45
N ILE A 154 21.53 -4.01 -2.14
CA ILE A 154 21.80 -3.52 -3.50
C ILE A 154 21.79 -4.73 -4.44
N PRO A 155 20.83 -4.81 -5.38
CA PRO A 155 20.78 -5.89 -6.38
C PRO A 155 22.11 -6.16 -7.08
N ASP A 156 22.77 -5.08 -7.52
CA ASP A 156 24.09 -5.14 -8.13
C ASP A 156 24.83 -3.80 -7.97
N THR A 157 26.03 -3.85 -7.37
CA THR A 157 26.84 -2.66 -7.08
C THR A 157 27.38 -1.96 -8.35
N GLY A 158 27.40 -2.68 -9.46
CA GLY A 158 27.73 -2.19 -10.80
C GLY A 158 26.61 -1.38 -11.45
N MET A 159 25.36 -1.53 -11.02
CA MET A 159 24.22 -0.82 -11.61
C MET A 159 24.45 0.69 -11.61
N THR A 160 24.19 1.32 -12.75
CA THR A 160 24.30 2.79 -12.86
C THR A 160 23.03 3.47 -12.37
N ARG A 161 21.90 2.76 -12.46
CA ARG A 161 20.57 3.24 -12.12
C ARG A 161 19.83 2.19 -11.28
N PHE A 162 19.00 2.65 -10.35
CA PHE A 162 18.13 1.85 -9.50
C PHE A 162 16.77 2.54 -9.46
N ARG A 163 15.74 1.99 -10.11
CA ARG A 163 14.42 2.63 -10.13
C ARG A 163 13.29 1.60 -10.26
N PRO A 164 13.09 0.73 -9.29
CA PRO A 164 11.94 -0.17 -9.33
C PRO A 164 10.63 0.63 -9.24
N GLU A 165 9.64 0.34 -10.09
CA GLU A 165 8.26 0.82 -9.84
C GLU A 165 7.55 -0.07 -8.84
N ASN A 166 7.83 -1.38 -8.87
CA ASN A 166 7.47 -2.34 -7.85
C ASN A 166 8.57 -3.41 -7.74
N PHE A 167 8.48 -4.23 -6.72
CA PHE A 167 9.29 -5.43 -6.52
C PHE A 167 8.44 -6.48 -5.80
N VAL A 168 8.98 -7.66 -5.58
CA VAL A 168 8.29 -8.74 -4.85
C VAL A 168 9.27 -9.35 -3.86
N VAL A 169 8.76 -9.82 -2.74
CA VAL A 169 9.46 -10.72 -1.82
C VAL A 169 8.62 -11.99 -1.71
N ASP A 170 9.16 -13.13 -2.11
CA ASP A 170 8.46 -14.42 -2.11
C ASP A 170 9.48 -15.57 -2.16
N ASP A 171 9.13 -16.75 -1.66
CA ASP A 171 9.88 -18.00 -1.92
C ASP A 171 9.46 -18.50 -3.30
N VAL A 172 10.26 -18.17 -4.31
CA VAL A 172 9.91 -18.38 -5.73
C VAL A 172 10.23 -19.81 -6.16
N ASP A 173 11.34 -20.36 -5.69
CA ASP A 173 11.84 -21.65 -6.12
C ASP A 173 11.50 -22.82 -5.17
N GLY A 174 10.90 -22.51 -4.01
CA GLY A 174 10.41 -23.47 -3.03
C GLY A 174 11.50 -24.05 -2.15
N ASP A 175 12.66 -23.40 -2.02
CA ASP A 175 13.77 -23.87 -1.17
C ASP A 175 13.63 -23.49 0.31
N GLY A 176 12.62 -22.67 0.64
CA GLY A 176 12.31 -22.21 1.99
C GLY A 176 12.99 -20.89 2.37
N LYS A 177 13.77 -20.29 1.47
CA LYS A 177 14.24 -18.91 1.58
C LYS A 177 13.33 -17.98 0.77
N GLN A 178 13.33 -16.70 1.11
CA GLN A 178 12.60 -15.70 0.34
C GLN A 178 13.57 -14.93 -0.54
N GLU A 179 13.17 -14.74 -1.80
CA GLU A 179 13.89 -13.92 -2.76
C GLU A 179 13.24 -12.56 -2.90
N LEU A 180 14.07 -11.52 -2.94
CA LEU A 180 13.72 -10.20 -3.44
C LEU A 180 13.86 -10.18 -4.97
N ILE A 181 12.72 -10.03 -5.66
CA ILE A 181 12.64 -9.91 -7.11
C ILE A 181 12.62 -8.44 -7.51
N HIS A 182 13.74 -7.96 -8.05
CA HIS A 182 13.91 -6.59 -8.46
C HIS A 182 13.67 -6.42 -9.98
N PHE A 183 12.68 -5.61 -10.32
CA PHE A 183 12.37 -5.19 -11.69
C PHE A 183 13.01 -3.83 -11.97
N GLU A 184 14.13 -3.80 -12.71
CA GLU A 184 14.85 -2.54 -12.94
C GLU A 184 14.28 -1.77 -14.12
N PHE A 185 13.84 -0.53 -13.84
CA PHE A 185 13.37 0.43 -14.84
C PHE A 185 14.42 1.54 -15.12
N ALA A 186 15.47 1.17 -15.85
CA ALA A 186 16.60 2.03 -16.20
C ALA A 186 16.41 2.89 -17.47
N PHE A 187 15.33 2.69 -18.24
CA PHE A 187 14.98 3.42 -19.49
C PHE A 187 16.05 3.26 -20.59
N GLY A 188 16.32 2.01 -20.99
CA GLY A 188 17.26 1.68 -22.05
C GLY A 188 18.71 1.72 -21.58
N GLY A 189 18.94 1.49 -20.28
CA GLY A 189 20.26 1.38 -19.67
C GLY A 189 20.74 -0.07 -19.63
N ALA A 190 22.06 -0.27 -19.52
CA ALA A 190 22.66 -1.61 -19.43
C ALA A 190 22.21 -2.43 -18.20
N SER A 191 21.51 -1.80 -17.25
CA SER A 191 21.00 -2.44 -16.03
C SER A 191 19.54 -2.89 -16.13
N ASP A 192 18.81 -2.57 -17.22
CA ASP A 192 17.43 -3.04 -17.41
C ASP A 192 17.38 -4.57 -17.38
N GLY A 193 16.48 -5.11 -16.56
CA GLY A 193 16.31 -6.55 -16.39
C GLY A 193 15.61 -6.93 -15.09
N VAL A 194 15.57 -8.24 -14.85
CA VAL A 194 15.05 -8.84 -13.62
C VAL A 194 16.22 -9.42 -12.82
N TYR A 195 16.34 -9.03 -11.57
CA TYR A 195 17.35 -9.56 -10.63
C TYR A 195 16.63 -10.38 -9.57
N ILE A 196 17.17 -11.55 -9.27
CA ILE A 196 16.67 -12.45 -8.24
C ILE A 196 17.74 -12.52 -7.16
N ILE A 197 17.37 -12.16 -5.94
CA ILE A 197 18.31 -11.88 -4.86
C ILE A 197 17.81 -12.53 -3.58
N SER A 198 18.67 -13.24 -2.89
CA SER A 198 18.43 -13.70 -1.52
C SER A 198 19.43 -13.07 -0.54
N VAL A 199 19.20 -13.30 0.74
CA VAL A 199 20.11 -12.90 1.82
C VAL A 199 20.61 -14.14 2.54
N GLU A 200 21.92 -14.15 2.81
CA GLU A 200 22.56 -15.16 3.65
C GLU A 200 23.10 -14.52 4.92
N GLY A 201 22.99 -15.20 6.06
CA GLY A 201 23.37 -14.64 7.35
C GLY A 201 22.18 -14.03 8.05
N ASP A 202 22.43 -13.01 8.87
CA ASP A 202 21.44 -12.39 9.76
C ASP A 202 21.70 -10.89 9.82
N PHE A 203 20.64 -10.09 9.72
CA PHE A 203 20.72 -8.64 9.77
C PHE A 203 21.15 -8.14 11.16
N GLU A 204 20.61 -8.69 12.25
CA GLU A 204 20.90 -8.24 13.62
C GLU A 204 22.38 -8.37 13.99
N SER A 205 23.01 -9.49 13.59
CA SER A 205 24.44 -9.71 13.81
C SER A 205 25.34 -8.80 12.96
N GLY A 206 24.79 -8.17 11.93
CA GLY A 206 25.53 -7.33 10.96
C GLY A 206 26.34 -8.14 9.94
N PHE A 207 26.07 -9.44 9.81
CA PHE A 207 26.76 -10.35 8.89
C PHE A 207 25.90 -10.83 7.71
N ALA A 208 24.73 -10.21 7.48
CA ALA A 208 23.93 -10.42 6.29
C ALA A 208 24.71 -10.12 4.99
N THR A 209 24.61 -11.00 4.02
CA THR A 209 25.25 -10.94 2.71
C THR A 209 24.21 -11.06 1.62
N VAL A 210 24.18 -10.08 0.72
CA VAL A 210 23.32 -10.09 -0.46
C VAL A 210 23.85 -11.08 -1.50
N VAL A 211 23.04 -12.05 -1.89
CA VAL A 211 23.37 -13.06 -2.90
C VAL A 211 22.53 -12.80 -4.15
N LYS A 212 23.20 -12.54 -5.27
CA LYS A 212 22.54 -12.45 -6.58
C LYS A 212 22.48 -13.84 -7.20
N GLU A 213 21.32 -14.48 -7.10
CA GLU A 213 21.09 -15.83 -7.62
C GLU A 213 21.03 -15.85 -9.14
N ALA A 214 20.28 -14.92 -9.71
CA ALA A 214 20.15 -14.79 -11.16
C ALA A 214 19.94 -13.34 -11.61
N TYR A 215 20.29 -13.10 -12.87
CA TYR A 215 20.03 -11.84 -13.56
C TYR A 215 19.66 -12.12 -15.00
N PHE A 216 18.49 -11.63 -15.40
CA PHE A 216 17.99 -11.70 -16.77
C PHE A 216 18.01 -10.29 -17.36
N PRO A 217 19.09 -9.92 -18.10
CA PRO A 217 19.12 -8.63 -18.80
C PRO A 217 18.00 -8.60 -19.83
N THR A 218 17.30 -7.48 -19.99
CA THR A 218 16.31 -7.37 -21.08
C THR A 218 16.88 -6.78 -22.36
N HIS A 219 18.07 -6.18 -22.32
CA HIS A 219 18.83 -5.89 -23.52
C HIS A 219 19.30 -7.22 -24.14
N SER A 220 19.09 -7.40 -25.45
CA SER A 220 19.44 -8.60 -26.23
C SER A 220 18.73 -9.92 -25.87
N PHE A 221 18.00 -9.96 -24.75
CA PHE A 221 17.23 -11.13 -24.32
C PHE A 221 15.79 -11.11 -24.85
N ALA A 222 15.19 -9.93 -25.01
CA ALA A 222 13.84 -9.82 -25.56
C ALA A 222 13.85 -9.80 -27.10
N VAL A 223 14.31 -10.88 -27.74
CA VAL A 223 14.30 -11.01 -29.21
C VAL A 223 13.06 -11.82 -29.64
N ILE A 224 12.13 -11.14 -30.33
CA ILE A 224 10.90 -11.75 -30.86
C ILE A 224 11.02 -11.76 -32.38
N ASP A 225 10.84 -12.93 -33.01
CA ASP A 225 10.92 -13.10 -34.47
C ASP A 225 12.21 -12.53 -35.09
N GLY A 226 13.33 -12.61 -34.35
CA GLY A 226 14.62 -12.08 -34.77
C GLY A 226 14.78 -10.55 -34.61
N VAL A 227 13.81 -9.86 -34.01
CA VAL A 227 13.86 -8.43 -33.71
C VAL A 227 14.11 -8.21 -32.24
N GLU A 228 15.24 -7.57 -31.91
CA GLU A 228 15.55 -7.15 -30.54
C GLU A 228 14.55 -6.07 -30.09
N ARG A 229 13.82 -6.36 -29.03
CA ARG A 229 13.02 -5.39 -28.28
C ARG A 229 13.87 -4.92 -27.12
N ASN A 230 14.38 -3.69 -27.19
CA ASN A 230 15.03 -3.09 -26.02
C ASN A 230 13.93 -2.79 -25.00
N MET A 231 13.74 -3.69 -24.04
CA MET A 231 12.65 -3.62 -23.08
C MET A 231 13.11 -2.99 -21.78
N ALA A 232 12.37 -1.98 -21.34
CA ALA A 232 12.43 -1.52 -19.97
C ALA A 232 11.46 -2.35 -19.13
N VAL A 233 11.95 -3.10 -18.14
CA VAL A 233 11.07 -3.84 -17.21
C VAL A 233 10.50 -2.82 -16.23
N VAL A 234 9.19 -2.88 -16.01
CA VAL A 234 8.52 -1.86 -15.20
C VAL A 234 7.80 -2.48 -14.02
N SER A 235 7.05 -3.56 -14.24
CA SER A 235 6.29 -4.17 -13.16
C SER A 235 6.08 -5.67 -13.33
N GLY A 236 6.01 -6.40 -12.21
CA GLY A 236 5.78 -7.83 -12.20
C GLY A 236 5.30 -8.37 -10.86
N THR A 237 4.99 -9.66 -10.85
CA THR A 237 4.55 -10.45 -9.69
C THR A 237 5.14 -11.86 -9.78
N VAL A 238 4.95 -12.67 -8.75
CA VAL A 238 5.38 -14.09 -8.70
C VAL A 238 4.14 -14.95 -8.54
N ALA A 239 3.86 -15.96 -9.36
CA ALA A 239 2.62 -16.74 -9.25
C ALA A 239 2.83 -18.17 -9.75
N ASP A 240 2.11 -19.15 -9.17
CA ASP A 240 2.11 -20.55 -9.64
C ASP A 240 0.96 -20.74 -10.65
N VAL A 241 1.21 -20.44 -11.93
CA VAL A 241 0.15 -20.31 -12.94
C VAL A 241 -0.25 -21.67 -13.54
N ASP A 242 0.64 -22.66 -13.45
CA ASP A 242 0.36 -24.01 -13.92
C ASP A 242 0.10 -25.05 -12.83
N GLY A 243 0.27 -24.67 -11.55
CA GLY A 243 -0.09 -25.46 -10.37
C GLY A 243 0.92 -26.57 -10.06
N ASP A 244 2.17 -26.40 -10.47
CA ASP A 244 3.21 -27.41 -10.27
C ASP A 244 3.95 -27.27 -8.92
N GLY A 245 3.63 -26.20 -8.17
CA GLY A 245 4.21 -25.88 -6.87
C GLY A 245 5.49 -25.05 -6.94
N LYS A 246 6.04 -24.81 -8.15
CA LYS A 246 7.07 -23.80 -8.39
C LYS A 246 6.39 -22.56 -8.92
N LYS A 247 6.91 -21.38 -8.57
CA LYS A 247 6.32 -20.13 -9.02
C LYS A 247 7.09 -19.57 -10.21
N GLU A 248 6.36 -18.85 -11.05
CA GLU A 248 6.93 -18.05 -12.13
C GLU A 248 6.93 -16.57 -11.76
N ILE A 249 8.00 -15.89 -12.13
CA ILE A 249 8.11 -14.44 -12.08
C ILE A 249 7.51 -13.89 -13.37
N TRP A 250 6.30 -13.36 -13.30
CA TRP A 250 5.60 -12.74 -14.41
C TRP A 250 5.78 -11.23 -14.42
N PHE A 251 6.15 -10.65 -15.56
CA PHE A 251 6.42 -9.21 -15.64
C PHE A 251 6.09 -8.63 -17.00
N MET A 252 5.95 -7.32 -17.02
CA MET A 252 5.71 -6.54 -18.24
C MET A 252 6.57 -5.29 -18.28
N GLY A 253 6.65 -4.70 -19.46
CA GLY A 253 7.49 -3.55 -19.70
C GLY A 253 7.09 -2.76 -20.92
N ASN A 254 8.00 -1.89 -21.34
CA ASN A 254 7.87 -1.05 -22.52
C ASN A 254 8.92 -1.43 -23.55
N ASN A 255 8.50 -1.72 -24.78
CA ASN A 255 9.41 -1.83 -25.90
C ASN A 255 9.84 -0.43 -26.36
N LEU A 256 11.08 -0.07 -26.06
CA LEU A 256 11.65 1.24 -26.37
C LEU A 256 11.90 1.45 -27.87
N VAL A 257 11.86 0.39 -28.67
CA VAL A 257 12.10 0.43 -30.13
C VAL A 257 10.80 0.28 -30.93
N GLY A 258 9.82 -0.48 -30.43
CA GLY A 258 8.63 -0.91 -31.21
C GLY A 258 7.27 -0.36 -30.79
N ASN A 259 7.17 0.56 -29.83
CA ASN A 259 5.89 1.08 -29.29
C ASN A 259 4.92 -0.06 -28.91
N GLU A 260 5.38 -0.97 -28.05
CA GLU A 260 4.65 -2.16 -27.64
C GLU A 260 4.72 -2.32 -26.12
N THR A 261 3.67 -2.88 -25.52
CA THR A 261 3.62 -3.29 -24.11
C THR A 261 3.62 -4.82 -24.03
N PRO A 262 4.79 -5.47 -23.94
CA PRO A 262 4.89 -6.92 -23.82
C PRO A 262 4.81 -7.44 -22.37
N VAL A 263 4.38 -8.69 -22.25
CA VAL A 263 4.39 -9.51 -21.03
C VAL A 263 5.25 -10.76 -21.24
N TRP A 264 5.88 -11.23 -20.16
CA TRP A 264 6.76 -12.38 -20.15
C TRP A 264 6.87 -13.00 -18.75
N PHE A 265 7.60 -14.10 -18.64
CA PHE A 265 7.86 -14.81 -17.40
C PHE A 265 9.27 -15.40 -17.33
N ILE A 266 9.75 -15.62 -16.12
CA ILE A 266 10.90 -16.45 -15.76
C ILE A 266 10.37 -17.57 -14.85
N LYS A 267 10.76 -18.82 -15.08
CA LYS A 267 10.35 -19.96 -14.25
C LYS A 267 11.49 -20.45 -13.36
N ALA A 268 11.19 -20.82 -12.12
CA ALA A 268 12.12 -21.58 -11.30
C ALA A 268 12.17 -23.04 -11.79
N VAL A 269 13.37 -23.59 -11.98
CA VAL A 269 13.55 -25.00 -12.40
C VAL A 269 14.17 -25.86 -11.30
N GLY A 270 14.75 -25.23 -10.29
CA GLY A 270 15.22 -25.83 -9.03
C GLY A 270 15.75 -24.73 -8.11
N PRO A 271 16.29 -25.12 -6.93
CA PRO A 271 16.84 -24.15 -5.98
C PRO A 271 17.90 -23.25 -6.62
N ASN A 272 17.74 -21.94 -6.45
CA ASN A 272 18.53 -20.85 -6.97
C ASN A 272 18.77 -20.93 -8.50
N THR A 273 17.88 -21.60 -9.24
CA THR A 273 18.05 -21.90 -10.67
C THR A 273 16.79 -21.54 -11.46
N TYR A 274 16.96 -20.66 -12.44
CA TYR A 274 15.87 -20.04 -13.18
C TYR A 274 16.09 -20.09 -14.69
N GLU A 275 15.00 -20.15 -15.46
CA GLU A 275 15.01 -20.16 -16.92
C GLU A 275 14.00 -19.16 -17.49
N ALA A 276 14.30 -18.57 -18.64
CA ALA A 276 13.33 -17.80 -19.42
C ALA A 276 13.52 -18.05 -20.93
N ASP A 277 12.41 -18.18 -21.65
CA ASP A 277 12.37 -18.45 -23.10
C ASP A 277 11.95 -17.19 -23.87
N THR A 278 12.84 -16.68 -24.70
CA THR A 278 12.68 -15.44 -25.47
C THR A 278 11.57 -15.54 -26.52
N ASN A 279 11.15 -16.75 -26.88
CA ASN A 279 10.05 -16.99 -27.82
C ASN A 279 8.66 -16.92 -27.17
N LYS A 280 8.60 -16.72 -25.85
CA LYS A 280 7.36 -16.71 -25.06
C LYS A 280 6.89 -15.30 -24.68
N ILE A 281 7.47 -14.28 -25.29
CA ILE A 281 7.04 -12.90 -25.06
C ILE A 281 5.78 -12.62 -25.87
N VAL A 282 4.74 -12.10 -25.21
CA VAL A 282 3.48 -11.72 -25.86
C VAL A 282 3.27 -10.22 -25.77
N VAL A 283 2.98 -9.58 -26.89
CA VAL A 283 2.61 -8.16 -26.92
C VAL A 283 1.13 -8.01 -26.56
N LEU A 284 0.84 -7.38 -25.41
CA LEU A 284 -0.54 -7.09 -24.99
C LEU A 284 -1.15 -5.96 -25.81
N GLN A 285 -0.34 -4.96 -26.18
CA GLN A 285 -0.79 -3.81 -26.95
C GLN A 285 0.34 -3.20 -27.79
N SER A 286 0.02 -2.77 -29.01
CA SER A 286 0.90 -1.97 -29.87
C SER A 286 0.86 -0.48 -29.52
N ALA A 287 1.08 -0.17 -28.24
CA ALA A 287 1.37 1.19 -27.74
C ALA A 287 2.28 1.10 -26.51
N ASN A 288 3.08 2.13 -26.25
CA ASN A 288 3.87 2.26 -25.03
C ASN A 288 2.98 2.76 -23.87
N SER A 289 2.32 1.83 -23.17
CA SER A 289 1.58 2.09 -21.93
C SER A 289 2.49 1.87 -20.73
N TYR A 290 2.31 2.60 -19.64
CA TYR A 290 3.21 2.49 -18.47
C TYR A 290 2.57 1.59 -17.39
N PRO A 291 3.08 0.37 -17.15
CA PRO A 291 2.47 -0.52 -16.16
C PRO A 291 3.00 -0.26 -14.75
N LEU A 292 2.57 0.85 -14.17
CA LEU A 292 3.05 1.31 -12.86
C LEU A 292 2.40 0.47 -11.74
N LYS A 293 3.06 -0.57 -11.20
CA LYS A 293 2.49 -1.53 -10.19
C LYS A 293 1.06 -1.96 -10.57
N ALA A 294 0.86 -2.34 -11.83
CA ALA A 294 -0.45 -2.63 -12.42
C ALA A 294 -0.57 -4.13 -12.72
N VAL A 295 -0.28 -4.93 -11.70
CA VAL A 295 -0.29 -6.38 -11.72
C VAL A 295 -0.92 -6.91 -10.43
N ALA A 296 -1.74 -7.94 -10.54
CA ALA A 296 -2.26 -8.69 -9.40
C ALA A 296 -2.22 -10.18 -9.70
N LYS A 297 -2.26 -11.00 -8.65
CA LYS A 297 -2.31 -12.46 -8.75
C LYS A 297 -3.33 -13.05 -7.79
N GLY A 298 -3.80 -14.26 -8.07
CA GLY A 298 -4.41 -15.15 -7.11
C GLY A 298 -5.23 -16.25 -7.77
N ASP A 299 -5.45 -17.33 -7.04
CA ASP A 299 -6.37 -18.42 -7.38
C ASP A 299 -7.82 -18.02 -7.06
N PHE A 300 -8.56 -17.48 -8.04
CA PHE A 300 -9.93 -16.97 -7.83
C PHE A 300 -10.99 -18.08 -7.90
N ASP A 301 -10.76 -19.13 -8.68
CA ASP A 301 -11.69 -20.25 -8.81
C ASP A 301 -11.36 -21.45 -7.90
N ALA A 302 -10.33 -21.31 -7.07
CA ALA A 302 -9.86 -22.27 -6.07
C ALA A 302 -9.45 -23.62 -6.69
N ASN A 303 -8.81 -23.56 -7.87
CA ASN A 303 -8.39 -24.76 -8.59
C ASN A 303 -6.93 -25.17 -8.30
N GLY A 304 -6.22 -24.41 -7.47
CA GLY A 304 -4.81 -24.62 -7.13
C GLY A 304 -3.82 -23.98 -8.09
N LYS A 305 -4.29 -23.14 -9.03
CA LYS A 305 -3.46 -22.36 -9.95
C LYS A 305 -3.77 -20.90 -9.79
N ASP A 306 -2.74 -20.06 -9.78
CA ASP A 306 -2.92 -18.63 -9.77
C ASP A 306 -3.32 -18.10 -11.15
N GLU A 307 -4.21 -17.12 -11.19
CA GLU A 307 -4.34 -16.20 -12.30
C GLU A 307 -3.47 -14.96 -12.08
N VAL A 308 -2.84 -14.47 -13.15
CA VAL A 308 -2.11 -13.20 -13.16
C VAL A 308 -2.83 -12.19 -14.04
N TYR A 309 -3.13 -11.04 -13.47
CA TYR A 309 -3.84 -9.94 -14.09
C TYR A 309 -2.90 -8.78 -14.36
N PHE A 310 -3.06 -8.17 -15.52
CA PHE A 310 -2.22 -7.09 -15.99
C PHE A 310 -3.05 -5.92 -16.50
N SER A 311 -2.65 -4.72 -16.13
CA SER A 311 -3.14 -3.48 -16.72
C SER A 311 -2.02 -2.45 -16.83
N PHE A 312 -2.35 -1.24 -17.24
CA PHE A 312 -1.38 -0.18 -17.43
C PHE A 312 -2.00 1.20 -17.41
N PHE A 313 -1.16 2.19 -17.14
CA PHE A 313 -1.45 3.59 -17.40
C PHE A 313 -1.39 3.86 -18.90
N ARG A 314 -2.51 4.29 -19.48
CA ARG A 314 -2.58 4.65 -20.89
C ARG A 314 -1.84 5.95 -21.15
N ALA A 315 -0.85 5.90 -22.05
CA ALA A 315 -0.23 7.09 -22.60
C ALA A 315 -1.25 7.83 -23.49
N VAL A 316 -1.83 8.93 -22.99
CA VAL A 316 -2.73 9.78 -23.80
C VAL A 316 -1.87 10.66 -24.71
N THR A 317 -1.40 10.13 -25.83
CA THR A 317 -0.99 10.96 -26.97
C THR A 317 -2.23 11.34 -27.78
N THR A 318 -2.18 12.45 -28.51
CA THR A 318 -3.33 12.98 -29.27
C THR A 318 -3.84 12.08 -30.40
N THR A 319 -3.19 10.93 -30.64
CA THR A 319 -3.43 10.05 -31.79
C THR A 319 -3.81 8.62 -31.44
N GLU A 320 -3.78 8.20 -30.15
CA GLU A 320 -4.03 6.80 -29.77
C GLU A 320 -5.24 6.65 -28.83
N SER A 321 -6.32 6.07 -29.36
CA SER A 321 -7.57 5.79 -28.64
C SER A 321 -7.65 4.34 -28.16
N VAL A 322 -6.66 3.85 -27.42
CA VAL A 322 -6.69 2.47 -26.93
C VAL A 322 -7.34 2.39 -25.55
N PRO A 323 -8.25 1.43 -25.27
CA PRO A 323 -8.87 1.31 -23.95
C PRO A 323 -7.86 0.88 -22.88
N ASN A 324 -8.06 1.33 -21.63
CA ASN A 324 -7.43 0.63 -20.51
C ASN A 324 -8.07 -0.74 -20.43
N THR A 325 -7.25 -1.77 -20.35
CA THR A 325 -7.71 -3.16 -20.43
C THR A 325 -7.09 -3.94 -19.30
N VAL A 326 -7.87 -4.84 -18.71
CA VAL A 326 -7.39 -5.84 -17.76
C VAL A 326 -7.24 -7.15 -18.53
N TYR A 327 -5.98 -7.52 -18.73
CA TYR A 327 -5.60 -8.80 -19.30
C TYR A 327 -5.42 -9.82 -18.19
N VAL A 328 -5.64 -11.10 -18.51
CA VAL A 328 -5.41 -12.19 -17.57
C VAL A 328 -4.75 -13.37 -18.26
N ILE A 329 -3.85 -14.01 -17.54
CA ILE A 329 -3.21 -15.27 -17.87
C ILE A 329 -3.46 -16.22 -16.70
N GLY A 330 -3.87 -17.45 -16.98
CA GLY A 330 -4.19 -18.43 -15.95
C GLY A 330 -4.54 -19.77 -16.57
N ASN A 331 -4.73 -20.79 -15.74
CA ASN A 331 -5.13 -22.13 -16.16
C ASN A 331 -4.22 -22.73 -17.25
N LEU A 332 -2.91 -22.52 -17.11
CA LEU A 332 -1.94 -23.18 -17.97
C LEU A 332 -1.73 -24.62 -17.49
N ASP A 333 -1.67 -25.58 -18.40
CA ASP A 333 -1.27 -26.95 -18.05
C ASP A 333 0.24 -27.06 -17.82
N ASN A 334 0.98 -26.15 -18.47
CA ASN A 334 2.41 -25.98 -18.37
C ASN A 334 2.75 -24.58 -18.92
N VAL A 335 3.56 -23.81 -18.21
CA VAL A 335 3.90 -22.43 -18.61
C VAL A 335 4.65 -22.35 -19.94
N ASP A 336 5.36 -23.40 -20.36
CA ASP A 336 6.04 -23.47 -21.67
C ASP A 336 5.04 -23.45 -22.84
N ASN A 337 3.76 -23.69 -22.60
CA ASN A 337 2.70 -23.54 -23.60
C ASN A 337 2.14 -22.12 -23.68
N PHE A 338 2.71 -21.15 -22.96
CA PHE A 338 2.31 -19.76 -23.03
C PHE A 338 2.53 -19.19 -24.45
N ASP A 339 1.48 -18.55 -24.97
CA ASP A 339 1.48 -17.81 -26.23
C ASP A 339 0.35 -16.77 -26.22
N SER A 340 0.21 -16.04 -27.32
CA SER A 340 -0.81 -14.98 -27.44
C SER A 340 -2.25 -15.47 -27.34
N THR A 341 -2.54 -16.76 -27.56
CA THR A 341 -3.90 -17.32 -27.44
C THR A 341 -4.33 -17.53 -25.99
N LYS A 342 -3.35 -17.56 -25.08
CA LYS A 342 -3.54 -17.73 -23.62
C LYS A 342 -3.86 -16.43 -22.90
N VAL A 343 -3.61 -15.28 -23.52
CA VAL A 343 -3.99 -13.98 -22.98
C VAL A 343 -5.48 -13.76 -23.20
N LYS A 344 -6.23 -13.55 -22.11
CA LYS A 344 -7.64 -13.16 -22.16
C LYS A 344 -7.82 -11.72 -21.69
N VAL A 345 -8.97 -11.15 -22.01
CA VAL A 345 -9.40 -9.82 -21.56
C VAL A 345 -10.65 -10.01 -20.74
N ILE A 346 -10.67 -9.47 -19.52
CA ILE A 346 -11.85 -9.55 -18.64
C ILE A 346 -12.60 -8.24 -18.53
N TYR A 347 -11.93 -7.11 -18.76
CA TYR A 347 -12.54 -5.78 -18.68
C TYR A 347 -11.78 -4.76 -19.53
N SER A 348 -12.50 -3.82 -20.12
CA SER A 348 -11.93 -2.67 -20.82
C SER A 348 -12.77 -1.42 -20.57
N ASP A 349 -12.10 -0.27 -20.40
CA ASP A 349 -12.74 1.04 -20.33
C ASP A 349 -11.99 2.07 -21.19
N THR A 350 -12.75 2.97 -21.80
CA THR A 350 -12.19 4.08 -22.61
C THR A 350 -12.20 5.42 -21.89
N THR A 351 -12.86 5.51 -20.73
CA THR A 351 -13.11 6.79 -20.04
C THR A 351 -12.04 7.14 -19.01
N ASP A 352 -11.52 6.15 -18.30
CA ASP A 352 -10.47 6.33 -17.31
C ASP A 352 -9.06 6.27 -17.94
N ARG A 353 -8.00 6.40 -17.14
CA ARG A 353 -6.59 6.40 -17.60
C ARG A 353 -5.77 5.22 -17.11
N MET A 354 -6.28 4.44 -16.17
CA MET A 354 -5.50 3.40 -15.50
C MET A 354 -6.41 2.44 -14.74
N PHE A 355 -5.93 1.22 -14.54
CA PHE A 355 -6.42 0.32 -13.52
C PHE A 355 -5.23 -0.12 -12.67
N TYR A 356 -5.26 0.22 -11.39
CA TYR A 356 -4.48 -0.56 -10.43
C TYR A 356 -5.16 -1.89 -10.19
N LEU A 357 -4.40 -2.89 -9.77
CA LEU A 357 -4.92 -4.21 -9.50
C LEU A 357 -4.43 -4.60 -8.11
N PHE A 358 -5.36 -4.91 -7.22
CA PHE A 358 -5.06 -5.45 -5.90
C PHE A 358 -5.92 -6.69 -5.71
N ASN A 359 -5.29 -7.75 -5.20
CA ASN A 359 -6.02 -8.90 -4.70
C ASN A 359 -6.26 -8.72 -3.20
N LEU A 360 -7.48 -8.95 -2.77
CA LEU A 360 -7.88 -8.98 -1.37
C LEU A 360 -7.53 -10.35 -0.77
N GLN A 361 -6.31 -10.50 -0.24
CA GLN A 361 -5.87 -11.75 0.38
C GLN A 361 -6.54 -11.98 1.75
N ASN A 362 -7.08 -13.19 1.97
CA ASN A 362 -7.57 -13.78 3.23
C ASN A 362 -9.06 -13.78 3.66
N VAL A 363 -10.04 -13.57 2.76
CA VAL A 363 -11.42 -14.08 2.93
C VAL A 363 -11.98 -14.54 1.59
N GLY A 364 -11.28 -15.48 0.94
CA GLY A 364 -11.79 -16.18 -0.25
C GLY A 364 -11.93 -15.35 -1.52
N ASN A 365 -10.85 -14.65 -1.93
CA ASN A 365 -10.55 -14.11 -3.27
C ASN A 365 -11.75 -13.81 -4.17
N ARG A 366 -12.32 -12.59 -4.15
CA ARG A 366 -13.36 -12.23 -5.15
C ARG A 366 -13.37 -10.80 -5.63
N TYR A 367 -12.32 -10.00 -5.45
CA TYR A 367 -12.34 -8.63 -5.99
C TYR A 367 -11.03 -8.24 -6.63
N LEU A 368 -11.12 -7.62 -7.81
CA LEU A 368 -10.07 -6.76 -8.34
C LEU A 368 -10.54 -5.31 -8.18
N VAL A 369 -9.83 -4.53 -7.37
CA VAL A 369 -10.07 -3.09 -7.26
C VAL A 369 -9.35 -2.40 -8.40
N LEU A 370 -10.10 -1.79 -9.32
CA LEU A 370 -9.54 -1.08 -10.47
C LEU A 370 -9.51 0.41 -10.18
N GLY A 371 -8.34 0.91 -9.77
CA GLY A 371 -8.15 2.34 -9.48
C GLY A 371 -7.89 3.14 -10.76
N GLY A 372 -8.82 4.02 -11.10
CA GLY A 372 -8.69 5.06 -12.11
C GLY A 372 -8.42 6.43 -11.51
N TYR A 373 -8.11 7.42 -12.35
CA TYR A 373 -7.76 8.77 -11.88
C TYR A 373 -8.96 9.46 -11.21
N TYR A 374 -10.19 9.15 -11.65
CA TYR A 374 -11.41 9.74 -11.10
C TYR A 374 -12.33 8.70 -10.44
N VAL A 375 -12.17 7.43 -10.77
CA VAL A 375 -13.11 6.39 -10.38
C VAL A 375 -12.35 5.23 -9.74
N VAL A 376 -12.89 4.67 -8.66
CA VAL A 376 -12.51 3.32 -8.21
C VAL A 376 -13.60 2.37 -8.64
N TYR A 377 -13.20 1.33 -9.38
CA TYR A 377 -14.06 0.22 -9.70
C TYR A 377 -13.78 -0.96 -8.77
N GLU A 378 -14.80 -1.74 -8.53
CA GLU A 378 -14.72 -3.07 -7.95
C GLU A 378 -15.16 -4.07 -9.03
N ALA A 379 -14.31 -5.04 -9.35
CA ALA A 379 -14.67 -6.18 -10.17
C ALA A 379 -14.83 -7.41 -9.28
N GLU A 380 -16.07 -7.78 -8.98
CA GLU A 380 -16.40 -8.92 -8.12
C GLU A 380 -16.46 -10.23 -8.92
N PHE A 381 -15.71 -11.24 -8.51
CA PHE A 381 -15.76 -12.57 -9.11
C PHE A 381 -17.05 -13.31 -8.71
N GLN A 382 -17.85 -13.65 -9.71
CA GLN A 382 -19.17 -14.29 -9.57
C GLN A 382 -19.12 -15.81 -9.69
N GLY A 383 -17.92 -16.39 -9.84
CA GLY A 383 -17.71 -17.82 -10.11
C GLY A 383 -17.62 -18.13 -11.62
N GLY A 384 -17.30 -19.39 -11.93
CA GLY A 384 -16.98 -19.82 -13.29
C GLY A 384 -15.48 -19.73 -13.56
N SER A 385 -15.09 -19.38 -14.79
CA SER A 385 -13.69 -19.21 -15.14
C SER A 385 -13.25 -17.76 -14.92
N PRO A 386 -12.18 -17.50 -14.15
CA PRO A 386 -11.66 -16.16 -13.91
C PRO A 386 -11.11 -15.50 -15.18
N LEU A 387 -10.92 -16.28 -16.25
CA LEU A 387 -10.48 -15.81 -17.55
C LEU A 387 -11.59 -15.21 -18.42
N GLU A 388 -12.85 -15.35 -18.01
CA GLU A 388 -14.02 -14.94 -18.79
C GLU A 388 -14.63 -13.63 -18.26
N PRO A 389 -14.90 -12.61 -19.11
CA PRO A 389 -15.55 -11.38 -18.70
C PRO A 389 -16.86 -11.57 -17.93
N THR A 390 -17.64 -12.60 -18.30
CA THR A 390 -18.95 -12.90 -17.69
C THR A 390 -18.86 -13.37 -16.24
N SER A 391 -17.67 -13.78 -15.79
CA SER A 391 -17.42 -14.17 -14.41
C SER A 391 -17.14 -12.98 -13.50
N TRP A 392 -17.15 -11.75 -14.02
CA TRP A 392 -16.84 -10.54 -13.26
C TRP A 392 -18.01 -9.55 -13.30
N ALA A 393 -18.49 -9.14 -12.12
CA ALA A 393 -19.41 -8.03 -11.97
C ALA A 393 -18.62 -6.75 -11.64
N VAL A 394 -18.47 -5.88 -12.64
CA VAL A 394 -17.72 -4.62 -12.47
C VAL A 394 -18.67 -3.47 -12.12
N SER A 395 -18.40 -2.80 -11.02
CA SER A 395 -19.17 -1.65 -10.53
C SER A 395 -18.26 -0.48 -10.15
N LYS A 396 -18.79 0.74 -10.23
CA LYS A 396 -18.12 1.93 -9.67
C LYS A 396 -18.48 2.02 -8.19
N ILE A 397 -17.47 2.06 -7.34
CA ILE A 397 -17.66 2.20 -5.88
C ILE A 397 -17.32 3.61 -5.39
N ILE A 398 -16.47 4.33 -6.13
CA ILE A 398 -16.12 5.73 -5.88
C ILE A 398 -16.08 6.46 -7.21
N ASP A 399 -16.73 7.63 -7.31
CA ASP A 399 -16.68 8.50 -8.49
C ASP A 399 -16.39 9.93 -8.02
N TYR A 400 -15.14 10.32 -8.16
CA TYR A 400 -14.67 11.64 -7.82
C TYR A 400 -15.04 12.61 -8.95
N ASP A 401 -16.06 13.44 -8.71
CA ASP A 401 -16.42 14.52 -9.63
C ASP A 401 -15.29 15.57 -9.62
N PRO A 402 -14.61 15.83 -10.75
CA PRO A 402 -13.61 16.88 -10.84
C PRO A 402 -14.33 18.25 -10.88
N VAL A 403 -14.90 18.67 -9.75
CA VAL A 403 -15.53 19.99 -9.57
C VAL A 403 -14.53 21.13 -9.84
N ASP A 404 -13.24 20.84 -9.93
CA ASP A 404 -12.18 21.79 -10.31
C ASP A 404 -12.09 22.10 -11.83
N SER A 405 -12.81 21.35 -12.69
CA SER A 405 -12.81 21.58 -14.14
C SER A 405 -13.41 22.94 -14.56
N ALA A 406 -14.30 23.52 -13.75
CA ALA A 406 -14.93 24.81 -14.02
C ALA A 406 -14.01 26.03 -13.75
N ALA A 407 -12.93 25.86 -12.97
CA ALA A 407 -11.99 26.94 -12.63
C ALA A 407 -10.72 26.95 -13.50
N GLY A 408 -10.66 26.13 -14.55
CA GLY A 408 -9.47 25.98 -15.39
C GLY A 408 -8.30 25.30 -14.65
N ALA A 409 -8.58 24.57 -13.58
CA ALA A 409 -7.63 23.65 -12.98
C ALA A 409 -7.63 22.37 -13.82
N GLY A 410 -6.53 22.13 -14.54
CA GLY A 410 -6.30 20.81 -15.11
C GLY A 410 -6.08 19.75 -14.01
N TRP A 411 -6.32 18.49 -14.38
CA TRP A 411 -5.66 17.27 -13.89
C TRP A 411 -5.17 17.23 -12.43
N SER A 412 -5.97 17.62 -11.44
CA SER A 412 -5.57 17.59 -10.02
C SER A 412 -6.60 16.84 -9.15
N GLY A 413 -6.11 16.08 -8.16
CA GLY A 413 -6.93 15.35 -7.18
C GLY A 413 -7.21 13.86 -7.51
N GLY A 414 -6.48 13.25 -8.44
CA GLY A 414 -6.74 11.89 -8.85
C GLY A 414 -6.27 10.81 -7.87
N ILE A 415 -6.92 9.64 -7.90
CA ILE A 415 -6.53 8.47 -7.12
C ILE A 415 -5.30 7.85 -7.79
N TRP A 416 -4.15 7.97 -7.12
CA TRP A 416 -2.86 7.53 -7.67
C TRP A 416 -2.42 6.17 -7.15
N ARG A 417 -2.98 5.71 -6.04
CA ARG A 417 -2.90 4.31 -5.62
C ARG A 417 -4.10 3.98 -4.78
N THR A 418 -4.40 2.70 -4.76
CA THR A 418 -5.31 2.11 -3.79
C THR A 418 -4.57 1.01 -3.05
N GLY A 419 -5.08 0.59 -1.92
CA GLY A 419 -4.80 -0.68 -1.29
C GLY A 419 -6.14 -1.21 -0.82
N ALA A 420 -6.20 -2.49 -0.46
CA ALA A 420 -7.40 -3.03 0.14
C ALA A 420 -7.04 -4.20 1.04
N THR A 421 -7.84 -4.44 2.07
CA THR A 421 -7.74 -5.60 2.96
C THR A 421 -9.14 -6.12 3.24
N ASN A 422 -9.25 -7.43 3.49
CA ASN A 422 -10.54 -8.06 3.70
C ASN A 422 -11.21 -7.70 5.02
N ASP A 423 -10.40 -7.39 6.02
CA ASP A 423 -10.83 -7.11 7.38
C ASP A 423 -9.64 -6.52 8.15
N LEU A 424 -9.61 -5.20 8.29
CA LEU A 424 -8.54 -4.45 8.92
C LEU A 424 -8.71 -4.42 10.44
N ASP A 425 -9.92 -4.21 10.96
CA ASP A 425 -10.22 -4.12 12.39
C ASP A 425 -10.90 -5.36 12.99
N GLY A 426 -11.12 -6.42 12.22
CA GLY A 426 -11.63 -7.71 12.70
C GLY A 426 -13.15 -7.82 12.72
N ASP A 427 -13.86 -6.90 12.04
CA ASP A 427 -15.32 -6.82 12.03
C ASP A 427 -15.99 -7.63 10.88
N GLY A 428 -15.16 -8.19 9.99
CA GLY A 428 -15.56 -9.03 8.86
C GLY A 428 -15.97 -8.26 7.61
N LYS A 429 -15.73 -6.95 7.54
CA LYS A 429 -15.95 -6.14 6.34
C LYS A 429 -14.63 -5.71 5.71
N PRO A 430 -14.62 -5.50 4.37
CA PRO A 430 -13.40 -5.10 3.69
C PRO A 430 -13.19 -3.58 3.69
N GLU A 431 -11.93 -3.20 3.80
CA GLU A 431 -11.46 -1.82 3.75
C GLU A 431 -10.76 -1.53 2.44
N ILE A 432 -11.07 -0.36 1.89
CA ILE A 432 -10.42 0.21 0.73
C ILE A 432 -9.60 1.41 1.19
N ILE A 433 -8.32 1.36 0.90
CA ILE A 433 -7.37 2.40 1.26
C ILE A 433 -7.05 3.20 0.01
N LEU A 434 -7.20 4.52 0.06
CA LEU A 434 -6.95 5.40 -1.07
C LEU A 434 -5.82 6.36 -0.76
N PHE A 435 -4.92 6.48 -1.72
CA PHE A 435 -3.92 7.52 -1.79
C PHE A 435 -4.29 8.53 -2.87
N LEU A 436 -4.73 9.70 -2.42
CA LEU A 436 -5.08 10.80 -3.31
C LEU A 436 -3.83 11.62 -3.64
N GLN A 437 -3.62 11.89 -4.92
CA GLN A 437 -2.54 12.76 -5.37
C GLN A 437 -2.81 14.19 -4.92
N GLY A 438 -1.80 14.79 -4.27
CA GLY A 438 -1.80 16.21 -3.99
C GLY A 438 -1.71 17.05 -5.27
N ILE A 439 -2.31 18.23 -5.23
CA ILE A 439 -2.42 19.18 -6.35
C ILE A 439 -1.06 19.55 -6.96
N THR A 440 0.03 19.50 -6.19
CA THR A 440 1.36 19.99 -6.59
C THR A 440 2.09 19.11 -7.62
N ASP A 441 1.78 17.82 -7.73
CA ASP A 441 2.45 16.93 -8.69
C ASP A 441 1.98 17.16 -10.14
N SER A 442 0.88 17.90 -10.34
CA SER A 442 0.38 18.22 -11.69
C SER A 442 0.06 19.69 -11.96
N LEU A 443 -0.22 20.57 -10.98
CA LEU A 443 -0.37 22.01 -11.22
C LEU A 443 -0.03 22.87 -9.98
N ASN A 444 0.88 23.83 -10.16
CA ASN A 444 1.31 24.84 -9.17
C ASN A 444 0.21 25.85 -8.73
N LYS A 445 -1.00 25.43 -8.32
CA LYS A 445 -2.10 26.38 -8.07
C LYS A 445 -2.90 26.24 -6.77
N TYR A 446 -2.72 25.18 -5.99
CA TYR A 446 -3.27 25.11 -4.62
C TYR A 446 -2.24 24.55 -3.63
N SER A 447 -2.29 25.05 -2.39
CA SER A 447 -1.32 24.77 -1.33
C SER A 447 -1.70 23.60 -0.41
N GLU A 448 -2.93 23.07 -0.48
CA GLU A 448 -3.41 22.06 0.48
C GLU A 448 -4.34 21.01 -0.18
N ASN A 449 -3.92 19.73 -0.13
CA ASN A 449 -4.66 18.55 0.36
C ASN A 449 -3.99 17.24 -0.10
N LYS A 450 -3.60 16.40 0.87
CA LYS A 450 -2.98 15.08 0.67
C LYS A 450 -3.54 14.16 1.76
N VAL A 451 -4.23 13.09 1.39
CA VAL A 451 -5.15 12.37 2.28
C VAL A 451 -4.99 10.86 2.06
N LEU A 452 -4.62 10.15 3.13
CA LEU A 452 -4.87 8.72 3.29
C LEU A 452 -6.34 8.62 3.65
N ARG A 453 -7.13 7.96 2.82
CA ARG A 453 -8.52 7.66 3.17
C ARG A 453 -8.66 6.17 3.30
N ILE A 454 -9.35 5.74 4.35
CA ILE A 454 -9.74 4.34 4.52
C ILE A 454 -11.26 4.32 4.52
N TYR A 455 -11.83 3.42 3.73
CA TYR A 455 -13.27 3.26 3.58
C TYR A 455 -13.64 1.82 3.89
N GLU A 456 -14.48 1.61 4.90
CA GLU A 456 -15.14 0.33 5.13
C GLU A 456 -16.32 0.16 4.17
N LYS A 457 -16.44 -1.02 3.58
CA LYS A 457 -17.60 -1.41 2.80
C LYS A 457 -18.73 -1.87 3.73
N THR A 458 -19.82 -1.12 3.74
CA THR A 458 -21.05 -1.47 4.43
C THR A 458 -22.12 -1.98 3.46
N VAL A 459 -23.18 -2.59 3.99
CA VAL A 459 -24.34 -3.05 3.20
C VAL A 459 -24.96 -1.93 2.36
N THR A 460 -24.85 -0.67 2.80
CA THR A 460 -25.51 0.48 2.14
C THR A 460 -24.53 1.45 1.49
N GLY A 461 -23.22 1.16 1.46
CA GLY A 461 -22.22 2.04 0.86
C GLY A 461 -20.87 2.03 1.56
N LEU A 462 -20.07 3.07 1.33
CA LEU A 462 -18.76 3.24 1.95
C LEU A 462 -18.84 4.16 3.17
N LYS A 463 -18.14 3.77 4.23
CA LYS A 463 -17.99 4.55 5.46
C LYS A 463 -16.53 4.93 5.63
N GLU A 464 -16.26 6.23 5.69
CA GLU A 464 -14.92 6.75 5.89
C GLU A 464 -14.46 6.54 7.34
N TRP A 465 -13.28 5.97 7.50
CA TRP A 465 -12.60 5.77 8.77
C TRP A 465 -11.97 7.06 9.28
N THR A 466 -11.73 7.12 10.59
CA THR A 466 -10.99 8.22 11.21
C THR A 466 -9.50 7.93 11.19
N VAL A 467 -8.70 8.87 10.68
CA VAL A 467 -7.24 8.84 10.80
C VAL A 467 -6.84 9.74 11.97
N ILE A 468 -6.16 9.17 12.96
CA ILE A 468 -5.77 9.82 14.21
C ILE A 468 -4.29 10.18 14.15
N THR A 469 -3.98 11.38 14.61
CA THR A 469 -2.63 11.95 14.65
C THR A 469 -2.30 12.42 16.08
N PRO A 470 -1.02 12.65 16.39
CA PRO A 470 -0.61 13.30 17.63
C PRO A 470 -1.34 14.61 17.96
N ASP A 471 -1.76 15.38 16.96
CA ASP A 471 -2.49 16.64 17.14
C ASP A 471 -3.94 16.44 17.62
N ASP A 472 -4.50 15.23 17.49
CA ASP A 472 -5.87 14.91 17.94
C ASP A 472 -5.96 14.62 19.45
N TYR A 473 -4.82 14.42 20.10
CA TYR A 473 -4.71 14.32 21.55
C TYR A 473 -4.52 15.72 22.13
N GLU A 474 -5.30 16.07 23.15
CA GLU A 474 -5.17 17.36 23.81
C GLU A 474 -4.88 17.18 25.30
N LEU A 475 -3.78 17.77 25.77
CA LEU A 475 -3.55 18.02 27.18
C LEU A 475 -3.90 19.47 27.49
N TYR A 476 -4.95 19.69 28.27
CA TYR A 476 -5.39 21.04 28.62
C TYR A 476 -4.50 21.63 29.72
N GLN A 477 -4.40 22.97 29.72
CA GLN A 477 -3.78 23.70 30.82
C GLN A 477 -4.46 23.32 32.13
N ASN A 478 -3.68 22.78 33.06
CA ASN A 478 -4.18 22.39 34.36
C ASN A 478 -4.67 23.63 35.13
N TYR A 479 -5.78 23.50 35.86
CA TYR A 479 -6.37 24.61 36.59
C TYR A 479 -6.98 24.19 37.93
N PRO A 480 -6.73 24.96 39.01
CA PRO A 480 -5.77 26.06 39.09
C PRO A 480 -4.31 25.55 39.00
N ASN A 481 -3.35 26.40 38.63
CA ASN A 481 -1.91 26.06 38.61
C ASN A 481 -1.51 25.39 39.97
N PRO A 482 -0.64 24.34 40.03
CA PRO A 482 -0.49 23.44 41.18
C PRO A 482 0.11 24.05 42.47
N PHE A 483 0.11 25.38 42.58
CA PHE A 483 0.38 26.11 43.81
C PHE A 483 -0.86 26.24 44.72
N ASN A 484 -1.97 25.62 44.33
CA ASN A 484 -3.13 25.35 45.17
C ASN A 484 -3.13 23.88 45.64
N PRO A 485 -3.79 23.55 46.77
CA PRO A 485 -3.77 22.20 47.36
C PRO A 485 -4.30 21.11 46.44
N THR A 486 -5.05 21.49 45.40
CA THR A 486 -5.58 20.59 44.37
C THR A 486 -5.55 21.28 43.02
N THR A 487 -5.21 20.56 41.96
CA THR A 487 -5.30 21.01 40.57
C THR A 487 -6.08 19.99 39.74
N ASN A 488 -6.86 20.47 38.77
CA ASN A 488 -7.49 19.61 37.78
C ASN A 488 -6.59 19.52 36.56
N ILE A 489 -6.31 18.30 36.15
CA ILE A 489 -5.60 17.96 34.92
C ILE A 489 -6.62 17.37 33.98
N SER A 490 -6.93 18.07 32.90
CA SER A 490 -7.87 17.60 31.90
C SER A 490 -7.13 17.22 30.63
N PHE A 491 -7.62 16.19 29.95
CA PHE A 491 -7.13 15.76 28.64
C PHE A 491 -8.28 15.23 27.78
N TYR A 492 -8.07 15.15 26.46
CA TYR A 492 -9.01 14.59 25.49
C TYR A 492 -8.37 13.41 24.76
N LEU A 493 -9.13 12.33 24.59
CA LEU A 493 -8.76 11.16 23.80
C LEU A 493 -9.66 11.05 22.56
N PRO A 494 -9.09 10.90 21.33
CA PRO A 494 -9.86 10.73 20.11
C PRO A 494 -10.51 9.34 19.95
N VAL A 495 -10.00 8.35 20.69
CA VAL A 495 -10.45 6.95 20.77
C VAL A 495 -10.31 6.41 22.19
N ASP A 496 -10.93 5.26 22.46
CA ASP A 496 -10.70 4.49 23.67
C ASP A 496 -9.22 4.08 23.74
N LYS A 497 -8.52 4.39 24.84
CA LYS A 497 -7.08 4.15 24.91
C LYS A 497 -6.59 3.90 26.34
N LYS A 498 -5.55 3.08 26.47
CA LYS A 498 -4.76 2.98 27.69
C LYS A 498 -3.80 4.15 27.78
N ILE A 499 -3.81 4.85 28.91
CA ILE A 499 -2.94 6.00 29.14
C ILE A 499 -2.23 5.91 30.47
N SER A 500 -1.08 6.57 30.55
CA SER A 500 -0.39 6.87 31.79
C SER A 500 -0.31 8.38 31.94
N LEU A 501 -0.56 8.90 33.14
CA LEU A 501 -0.48 10.32 33.43
C LEU A 501 0.56 10.53 34.53
N ILE A 502 1.70 11.09 34.15
CA ILE A 502 2.88 11.15 35.00
C ILE A 502 3.28 12.62 35.22
N ILE A 503 3.54 12.96 36.48
CA ILE A 503 4.07 14.26 36.86
C ILE A 503 5.57 14.15 37.03
N TYR A 504 6.29 15.04 36.37
CA TYR A 504 7.74 15.18 36.47
C TYR A 504 8.13 16.50 37.11
N ASP A 505 9.31 16.53 37.73
CA ASP A 505 9.96 17.79 38.09
C ASP A 505 10.78 18.35 36.92
N ILE A 506 11.29 19.58 37.06
CA ILE A 506 12.15 20.21 36.04
C ILE A 506 13.42 19.44 35.69
N ALA A 507 13.86 18.52 36.54
CA ALA A 507 15.02 17.69 36.27
C ALA A 507 14.64 16.39 35.53
N GLY A 508 13.38 16.26 35.11
CA GLY A 508 12.85 15.06 34.45
C GLY A 508 12.65 13.89 35.39
N ARG A 509 12.66 14.09 36.71
CA ARG A 509 12.45 13.01 37.67
C ARG A 509 10.96 12.81 37.92
N GLU A 510 10.53 11.55 37.87
CA GLU A 510 9.16 11.17 38.20
C GLU A 510 8.82 11.56 39.65
N VAL A 511 7.77 12.36 39.80
CA VAL A 511 7.20 12.79 41.09
C VAL A 511 6.12 11.80 41.52
N VAL A 512 5.14 11.55 40.64
CA VAL A 512 4.02 10.64 40.86
C VAL A 512 3.39 10.21 39.54
N LYS A 513 2.94 8.95 39.47
CA LYS A 513 2.00 8.48 38.45
C LYS A 513 0.57 8.61 38.97
N LEU A 514 -0.25 9.43 38.32
CA LEU A 514 -1.66 9.61 38.66
C LEU A 514 -2.54 8.55 38.02
N ILE A 515 -2.14 8.11 36.83
CA ILE A 515 -2.73 7.02 36.08
C ILE A 515 -1.56 6.16 35.62
N ASP A 516 -1.69 4.83 35.71
CA ASP A 516 -0.71 3.86 35.25
C ASP A 516 -1.43 2.84 34.36
N GLU A 517 -1.20 2.95 33.04
CA GLU A 517 -1.71 2.04 31.99
C GLU A 517 -3.21 1.71 32.09
N GLN A 518 -4.03 2.68 32.48
CA GLN A 518 -5.46 2.48 32.67
C GLN A 518 -6.23 2.83 31.39
N GLU A 519 -7.25 2.03 31.07
CA GLU A 519 -8.19 2.30 29.99
C GLU A 519 -9.11 3.48 30.30
N PHE A 520 -9.21 4.40 29.34
CA PHE A 520 -10.17 5.50 29.34
C PHE A 520 -10.95 5.50 28.03
N PRO A 521 -12.28 5.73 28.05
CA PRO A 521 -13.06 5.83 26.83
C PRO A 521 -12.73 7.14 26.08
N LYS A 522 -13.07 7.21 24.80
CA LYS A 522 -13.01 8.43 24.01
C LYS A 522 -13.69 9.60 24.72
N GLY A 523 -13.09 10.79 24.61
CA GLY A 523 -13.66 12.04 25.08
C GLY A 523 -12.80 12.75 26.12
N LYS A 524 -13.42 13.71 26.80
CA LYS A 524 -12.74 14.59 27.76
C LYS A 524 -12.77 14.00 29.16
N HIS A 525 -11.60 13.93 29.78
CA HIS A 525 -11.39 13.43 31.14
C HIS A 525 -10.82 14.52 32.04
N THR A 526 -10.95 14.32 33.35
CA THR A 526 -10.36 15.21 34.36
C THR A 526 -9.93 14.42 35.57
N ILE A 527 -8.65 14.57 35.92
CA ILE A 527 -8.02 13.96 37.09
C ILE A 527 -7.67 15.05 38.08
N VAL A 528 -7.99 14.83 39.35
CA VAL A 528 -7.64 15.73 40.44
C VAL A 528 -6.32 15.28 41.03
N TRP A 529 -5.33 16.17 41.05
CA TRP A 529 -4.08 15.95 41.77
C TRP A 529 -4.01 16.83 43.01
N ASP A 530 -3.65 16.26 44.16
CA ASP A 530 -3.58 16.93 45.46
C ASP A 530 -2.20 17.52 45.80
N GLY A 531 -1.33 17.63 44.80
CA GLY A 531 0.00 18.21 44.96
C GLY A 531 0.99 17.31 45.72
N LYS A 532 0.71 16.01 45.90
CA LYS A 532 1.61 15.08 46.60
C LYS A 532 2.45 14.23 45.66
N ASP A 533 3.66 13.87 46.13
CA ASP A 533 4.51 12.89 45.48
C ASP A 533 4.16 11.45 45.88
N LYS A 534 4.91 10.48 45.35
CA LYS A 534 4.77 9.05 45.68
C LYS A 534 4.96 8.68 47.16
N LYS A 535 5.49 9.58 48.00
CA LYS A 535 5.64 9.39 49.45
C LYS A 535 4.55 10.10 50.25
N TRP A 536 3.54 10.65 49.58
CA TRP A 536 2.50 11.49 50.18
C TRP A 536 3.02 12.83 50.74
N GLU A 537 4.20 13.26 50.31
CA GLU A 537 4.79 14.54 50.71
C GLU A 537 4.29 15.65 49.79
N THR A 538 3.92 16.80 50.37
CA THR A 538 3.46 17.96 49.58
C THR A 538 4.61 18.51 48.73
N CYS A 539 4.40 18.57 47.42
CA CYS A 539 5.31 19.20 46.47
C CYS A 539 5.28 20.72 46.66
N GLY A 540 6.23 21.27 47.42
CA GLY A 540 6.37 22.72 47.60
C GLY A 540 7.05 23.42 46.41
N LYS A 541 6.61 24.63 46.04
CA LYS A 541 7.16 25.61 45.06
C LYS A 541 8.27 25.10 44.12
N ARG A 542 8.03 24.01 43.38
CA ARG A 542 8.91 23.54 42.31
C ARG A 542 8.09 23.53 41.03
N ASN A 543 8.70 24.02 39.96
CA ASN A 543 8.08 24.00 38.64
C ASN A 543 7.95 22.52 38.24
N LEU A 544 6.76 22.12 37.80
CA LEU A 544 6.45 20.74 37.43
C LEU A 544 6.15 20.72 35.94
N LEU A 545 6.54 19.63 35.28
CA LEU A 545 6.23 19.36 33.89
C LEU A 545 5.24 18.20 33.84
N LEU A 546 4.24 18.33 32.99
CA LEU A 546 3.25 17.31 32.74
C LEU A 546 3.51 16.73 31.35
N GLN A 547 3.57 15.40 31.25
CA GLN A 547 3.73 14.69 29.99
C GLN A 547 2.67 13.58 29.94
N THR A 548 1.96 13.51 28.83
CA THR A 548 0.98 12.47 28.48
C THR A 548 1.60 11.45 27.55
#